data_AF-A0A3A5H717-F1
#
_entry.id   AF-A0A3A5H717-F1
#
_cell.length_a   1.000
_cell.length_b   1.000
_cell.length_c   1.000
_cell.angle_alpha   90.00
_cell.angle_beta   90.00
_cell.angle_gamma   90.00
#
_symmetry.space_group_name_H-M   'P 1'
#
loop_
_entity.id
_entity.type
_entity.pdbx_description
1 polymer ?
#
loop_
_entity_poly.entity_id
_entity_poly.type
_entity_poly.pdbx_seq_one_letter_code
_entity_poly.pdbx_strand_id
1 'polypeptide(L)'
;MRYWFEAVSYAMKTGDTAQIDSVAHKACGACRNLRSSVDAIYGAKQHVEGGGWRISTITLDPRSKAPSYRFAVEVDQAAQKLMSNSGQTVERTKAMQFVFIAGVIWEDDHFVVYGLEKLA
;
A
#
# COMPACT_ATOMS: atom_id res chain seq x y z
N MET A 1 4.17 4.51 -8.88
CA MET A 1 4.44 3.49 -7.83
C MET A 1 4.98 4.06 -6.54
N ARG A 2 6.11 4.80 -6.51
CA ARG A 2 6.63 5.41 -5.25
C ARG A 2 5.56 6.14 -4.44
N TYR A 3 4.87 7.07 -5.08
CA TYR A 3 3.75 7.81 -4.48
C TYR A 3 2.66 6.92 -3.85
N TRP A 4 2.26 5.84 -4.53
CA TRP A 4 1.22 4.94 -4.01
C TRP A 4 1.64 4.26 -2.70
N PHE A 5 2.89 3.81 -2.59
CA PHE A 5 3.42 3.19 -1.37
C PHE A 5 3.67 4.21 -0.23
N GLU A 6 3.97 5.46 -0.58
CA GLU A 6 4.02 6.57 0.37
C GLU A 6 2.62 6.88 0.92
N ALA A 7 1.60 6.93 0.05
CA ALA A 7 0.20 7.11 0.45
C ALA A 7 -0.27 5.98 1.39
N VAL A 8 0.10 4.73 1.10
CA VAL A 8 -0.15 3.58 2.01
C VAL A 8 0.49 3.78 3.37
N SER A 9 1.76 4.18 3.40
CA SER A 9 2.48 4.42 4.66
C SER A 9 1.90 5.59 5.46
N TYR A 10 1.46 6.64 4.76
CA TYR A 10 0.75 7.77 5.34
C TYR A 10 -0.58 7.33 5.96
N ALA A 11 -1.37 6.54 5.22
CA ALA A 11 -2.66 6.03 5.69
C ALA A 11 -2.51 5.12 6.92
N MET A 12 -1.53 4.21 6.92
CA MET A 12 -1.25 3.38 8.10
C MET A 12 -0.89 4.20 9.35
N LYS A 13 -0.23 5.35 9.18
CA LYS A 13 0.20 6.22 10.28
C LYS A 13 -0.88 7.18 10.76
N THR A 14 -1.76 7.62 9.88
CA THR A 14 -2.70 8.72 10.14
C THR A 14 -4.17 8.30 10.15
N GLY A 15 -4.50 7.17 9.52
CA GLY A 15 -5.86 6.77 9.23
C GLY A 15 -6.47 7.44 8.00
N ASP A 16 -5.78 8.40 7.38
CA ASP A 16 -6.26 9.09 6.19
C ASP A 16 -5.92 8.30 4.93
N THR A 17 -6.97 7.76 4.30
CA THR A 17 -6.88 6.92 3.10
C THR A 17 -7.10 7.68 1.78
N ALA A 18 -7.37 8.98 1.82
CA ALA A 18 -7.75 9.77 0.63
C ALA A 18 -6.68 9.73 -0.47
N GLN A 19 -5.40 9.72 -0.09
CA GLN A 19 -4.29 9.65 -1.04
C GLN A 19 -4.24 8.32 -1.78
N ILE A 20 -4.61 7.21 -1.13
CA ILE A 20 -4.69 5.90 -1.80
C ILE A 20 -5.80 5.95 -2.86
N ASP A 21 -6.96 6.48 -2.50
CA ASP A 21 -8.12 6.57 -3.39
C ASP A 21 -7.86 7.45 -4.61
N SER A 22 -7.07 8.51 -4.46
CA SER A 22 -6.72 9.42 -5.56
C SER A 22 -5.91 8.76 -6.69
N VAL A 23 -5.25 7.64 -6.42
CA VAL A 23 -4.36 6.95 -7.39
C VAL A 23 -4.65 5.45 -7.48
N ALA A 24 -5.81 5.01 -6.98
CA ALA A 24 -6.26 3.63 -7.08
C ALA A 24 -7.44 3.54 -8.07
N HIS A 25 -7.28 2.71 -9.09
CA HIS A 25 -8.39 2.41 -9.99
C HIS A 25 -9.49 1.66 -9.22
N LYS A 26 -10.76 1.93 -9.57
CA LYS A 26 -11.92 1.33 -8.89
C LYS A 26 -11.91 -0.20 -8.89
N ALA A 27 -11.31 -0.82 -9.91
CA ALA A 27 -11.19 -2.28 -10.01
C ALA A 27 -10.06 -2.88 -9.14
N CYS A 28 -9.16 -2.09 -8.58
CA CYS A 28 -8.03 -2.59 -7.77
C CYS A 28 -8.52 -3.17 -6.43
N GLY A 29 -8.76 -4.49 -6.40
CA GLY A 29 -9.22 -5.19 -5.20
C GLY A 29 -8.24 -5.08 -4.02
N ALA A 30 -6.94 -5.22 -4.28
CA ALA A 30 -5.91 -5.09 -3.24
C ALA A 30 -5.84 -3.66 -2.66
N CYS A 31 -6.01 -2.63 -3.50
CA CYS A 31 -6.07 -1.23 -3.05
C CYS A 31 -7.26 -1.01 -2.11
N ARG A 32 -8.45 -1.51 -2.49
CA ARG A 32 -9.65 -1.44 -1.64
C ARG A 32 -9.46 -2.20 -0.33
N ASN A 33 -8.86 -3.39 -0.37
CA ASN A 33 -8.63 -4.18 0.84
C ASN A 33 -7.70 -3.45 1.81
N LEU A 34 -6.62 -2.86 1.31
CA LEU A 34 -5.67 -2.11 2.12
C LEU A 34 -6.33 -0.88 2.76
N ARG A 35 -7.11 -0.12 1.97
CA ARG A 35 -7.94 0.97 2.49
C ARG A 35 -8.88 0.50 3.60
N SER A 36 -9.63 -0.56 3.35
CA SER A 36 -10.56 -1.12 4.34
C SER A 36 -9.86 -1.60 5.61
N SER A 37 -8.64 -2.12 5.52
CA SER A 37 -7.85 -2.49 6.69
C SER A 37 -7.46 -1.27 7.53
N VAL A 38 -7.05 -0.18 6.89
CA VAL A 38 -6.75 1.09 7.59
C VAL A 38 -8.03 1.65 8.24
N ASP A 39 -9.13 1.73 7.48
CA ASP A 39 -10.41 2.20 7.97
C ASP A 39 -10.89 1.38 9.18
N ALA A 40 -10.71 0.05 9.15
CA ALA A 40 -11.08 -0.84 10.25
C ALA A 40 -10.22 -0.60 11.51
N ILE A 41 -8.90 -0.44 11.36
CA ILE A 41 -7.98 -0.14 12.47
C ILE A 41 -8.40 1.15 13.16
N TYR A 42 -8.56 2.24 12.41
CA TYR A 42 -8.90 3.54 12.98
C TYR A 42 -10.36 3.60 13.45
N GLY A 43 -11.27 2.89 12.79
CA GLY A 43 -12.67 2.72 13.24
C GLY A 43 -12.77 2.00 14.58
N ALA A 44 -11.86 1.07 14.88
CA ALA A 44 -11.72 0.42 16.17
C ALA A 44 -10.99 1.27 17.23
N LYS A 45 -10.66 2.54 16.91
CA LYS A 45 -9.80 3.43 17.72
C LYS A 45 -8.43 2.81 18.01
N GLN A 46 -7.93 2.01 17.07
CA GLN A 46 -6.58 1.46 17.09
C GLN A 46 -5.69 2.28 16.16
N HIS A 47 -4.37 2.17 16.33
CA HIS A 47 -3.40 2.82 15.45
C HIS A 47 -2.15 1.97 15.27
N VAL A 48 -1.43 2.20 14.17
CA VAL A 48 -0.15 1.53 13.92
C VAL A 48 1.00 2.41 14.40
N GLU A 49 1.90 1.84 15.20
CA GLU A 49 3.17 2.45 15.57
C GLU A 49 4.35 1.72 14.90
N GLY A 50 5.34 2.48 14.44
CA GLY A 50 6.53 1.95 13.76
C GLY A 50 6.81 2.67 12.44
N GLY A 51 7.65 2.06 11.62
CA GLY A 51 7.93 2.55 10.26
C GLY A 51 6.89 2.04 9.26
N GLY A 52 6.74 2.76 8.14
CA GLY A 52 5.87 2.36 7.03
C GLY A 52 6.51 1.35 6.08
N TRP A 53 5.95 1.28 4.87
CA TRP A 53 6.50 0.54 3.75
C TRP A 53 7.41 1.45 2.92
N ARG A 54 8.56 0.93 2.51
CA ARG A 54 9.51 1.66 1.67
C ARG A 54 9.84 0.83 0.44
N ILE A 55 9.79 1.43 -0.74
CA ILE A 55 10.24 0.77 -1.96
C ILE A 55 11.77 0.70 -1.96
N SER A 56 12.31 -0.51 -2.07
CA SER A 56 13.73 -0.74 -2.31
C SER A 56 14.04 -0.72 -3.81
N THR A 57 13.27 -1.47 -4.61
CA THR A 57 13.50 -1.62 -6.06
C THR A 57 12.20 -1.53 -6.85
N ILE A 58 12.26 -0.96 -8.06
CA ILE A 58 11.18 -1.00 -9.05
C ILE A 58 11.76 -1.48 -10.37
N THR A 59 11.21 -2.56 -10.90
CA THR A 59 11.62 -3.14 -12.18
C THR A 59 10.41 -3.18 -13.12
N LEU A 60 10.51 -2.53 -14.27
CA LEU A 60 9.49 -2.57 -15.31
C LEU A 60 9.47 -3.95 -15.99
N ASP A 61 8.29 -4.56 -16.17
CA ASP A 61 8.16 -5.72 -17.05
C ASP A 61 8.41 -5.25 -18.49
N PRO A 62 9.45 -5.76 -19.19
CA PRO A 62 9.82 -5.29 -20.52
C PRO A 62 8.76 -5.56 -21.59
N ARG A 63 7.74 -6.40 -21.29
CA ARG A 63 6.60 -6.66 -22.17
C ARG A 63 5.46 -5.65 -21.98
N SER A 64 5.57 -4.76 -20.98
CA SER A 64 4.61 -3.69 -20.72
C SER A 64 4.54 -2.71 -21.90
N LYS A 65 3.34 -2.23 -22.23
CA LYS A 65 3.11 -1.29 -23.33
C LYS A 65 1.91 -0.42 -23.03
N ALA A 66 1.92 0.81 -23.54
CA ALA A 66 0.78 1.72 -23.38
C ALA A 66 -0.56 1.03 -23.78
N PRO A 67 -1.65 1.31 -23.05
CA PRO A 67 -1.74 2.27 -21.94
C PRO A 67 -1.39 1.69 -20.56
N SER A 68 -0.98 0.42 -20.45
CA SER A 68 -0.79 -0.27 -19.16
C SER A 68 0.64 -0.79 -18.95
N TYR A 69 1.15 -0.57 -17.74
CA TYR A 69 2.50 -0.96 -17.36
C TYR A 69 2.47 -1.85 -16.13
N ARG A 70 3.31 -2.88 -16.12
CA ARG A 70 3.50 -3.78 -14.98
C ARG A 70 4.90 -3.60 -14.41
N PHE A 71 4.99 -3.60 -13.10
CA PHE A 71 6.23 -3.46 -12.36
C PHE A 71 6.35 -4.58 -11.33
N ALA A 72 7.54 -5.17 -11.19
CA ALA A 72 7.93 -5.81 -9.95
C ALA A 72 8.41 -4.72 -8.97
N VAL A 73 7.82 -4.67 -7.79
CA VAL A 73 8.12 -3.67 -6.75
C VAL A 73 8.55 -4.39 -5.50
N GLU A 74 9.82 -4.23 -5.12
CA GLU A 74 10.36 -4.73 -3.86
C GLU A 74 10.09 -3.70 -2.77
N VAL A 75 9.54 -4.17 -1.65
CA VAL A 75 9.09 -3.33 -0.53
C VAL A 75 9.65 -3.87 0.76
N ASP A 76 10.29 -2.97 1.51
CA ASP A 76 10.71 -3.19 2.89
C ASP A 76 9.61 -2.67 3.83
N GLN A 77 9.03 -3.55 4.63
CA GLN A 77 8.19 -3.17 5.76
C GLN A 77 9.03 -3.14 7.02
N ALA A 78 9.03 -1.99 7.70
CA ALA A 78 9.61 -1.89 9.03
C ALA A 78 8.78 -2.66 10.07
N ALA A 79 9.38 -2.98 11.21
CA ALA A 79 8.62 -3.56 12.32
C ALA A 79 7.53 -2.58 12.79
N GLN A 80 6.36 -3.12 13.09
CA GLN A 80 5.16 -2.38 13.45
C GLN A 80 4.46 -2.99 14.66
N LYS A 81 3.71 -2.18 15.38
CA LYS A 81 2.79 -2.59 16.45
C LYS A 81 1.41 -2.03 16.14
N LEU A 82 0.39 -2.87 16.26
CA LEU A 82 -0.97 -2.41 16.35
C LEU A 82 -1.26 -2.09 17.81
N MET A 83 -1.67 -0.86 18.08
CA MET A 83 -1.92 -0.34 19.42
C MET A 83 -3.41 -0.16 19.63
N SER A 84 -3.92 -0.59 20.78
CA SER A 84 -5.29 -0.32 21.20
C SER A 84 -5.44 1.14 21.64
N ASN A 85 -6.70 1.60 21.74
CA ASN A 85 -7.02 2.89 22.35
C ASN A 85 -6.53 3.02 23.81
N SER A 86 -6.29 1.91 24.52
CA SER A 86 -5.74 1.88 25.88
C SER A 86 -4.21 1.87 25.94
N GLY A 87 -3.54 1.96 24.79
CA GLY A 87 -2.07 1.94 24.70
C GLY A 87 -1.45 0.54 24.82
N GLN A 88 -2.27 -0.52 24.78
CA GLN A 88 -1.77 -1.89 24.80
C GLN A 88 -1.45 -2.36 23.38
N THR A 89 -0.39 -3.15 23.23
CA THR A 89 -0.08 -3.80 21.95
C THR A 89 -1.08 -4.92 21.69
N VAL A 90 -1.85 -4.79 20.62
CA VAL A 90 -2.79 -5.80 20.11
C VAL A 90 -2.03 -6.83 19.26
N GLU A 91 -1.16 -6.36 18.37
CA GLU A 91 -0.42 -7.20 17.44
C GLU A 91 0.99 -6.64 17.19
N ARG A 92 1.93 -7.52 16.84
CA ARG A 92 3.28 -7.16 16.42
C ARG A 92 3.57 -7.75 15.05
N THR A 93 3.92 -6.88 14.12
CA THR A 93 4.41 -7.26 12.79
C THR A 93 5.92 -7.13 12.77
N LYS A 94 6.62 -8.20 12.39
CA LYS A 94 8.09 -8.18 12.21
C LYS A 94 8.44 -7.41 10.94
N ALA A 95 9.65 -6.86 10.91
CA ALA A 95 10.18 -6.34 9.65
C ALA A 95 10.26 -7.48 8.62
N MET A 96 9.83 -7.19 7.39
CA MET A 96 9.85 -8.16 6.31
C MET A 96 10.04 -7.46 4.98
N GLN A 97 10.53 -8.21 3.99
CA GLN A 97 10.59 -7.78 2.60
C GLN A 97 9.56 -8.59 1.81
N PHE A 98 8.92 -7.94 0.84
CA PHE A 98 8.02 -8.61 -0.09
C PHE A 98 8.09 -7.98 -1.47
N VAL A 99 7.66 -8.75 -2.46
CA VAL A 99 7.58 -8.30 -3.86
C VAL A 99 6.13 -8.22 -4.28
N PHE A 100 5.75 -7.11 -4.89
CA PHE A 100 4.49 -6.99 -5.61
C PHE A 100 4.69 -7.02 -7.11
N ILE A 101 3.73 -7.59 -7.82
CA ILE A 101 3.46 -7.21 -9.21
C ILE A 101 2.39 -6.14 -9.20
N ALA A 102 2.77 -4.92 -9.55
CA ALA A 102 1.88 -3.76 -9.64
C ALA A 102 1.55 -3.46 -11.10
N GLY A 103 0.26 -3.36 -11.42
CA GLY A 103 -0.24 -2.85 -12.68
C GLY A 103 -0.69 -1.40 -12.53
N VAL A 104 -0.22 -0.53 -13.43
CA VAL A 104 -0.73 0.85 -13.58
C VAL A 104 -1.27 1.07 -14.98
N ILE A 105 -2.28 1.92 -15.10
CA ILE A 105 -2.88 2.31 -16.37
C ILE A 105 -2.98 3.84 -16.41
N TRP A 106 -2.80 4.42 -17.59
CA TRP A 106 -3.03 5.85 -17.80
C TRP A 106 -4.52 6.12 -18.04
N GLU A 107 -5.13 6.94 -17.20
CA GLU A 107 -6.54 7.35 -17.24
C GLU A 107 -6.67 8.76 -16.67
N ASP A 108 -7.58 9.58 -17.21
CA ASP A 108 -7.88 10.93 -16.72
C ASP A 108 -6.62 11.77 -16.42
N ASP A 109 -5.66 11.77 -17.36
CA ASP A 109 -4.38 12.49 -17.31
C ASP A 109 -3.42 12.11 -16.16
N HIS A 110 -3.57 10.92 -15.58
CA HIS A 110 -2.61 10.40 -14.59
C HIS A 110 -2.51 8.86 -14.61
N PHE A 111 -1.51 8.34 -13.89
CA PHE A 111 -1.39 6.90 -13.67
C PHE A 111 -2.17 6.47 -12.43
N VAL A 112 -3.03 5.46 -12.60
CA VAL A 112 -3.74 4.81 -11.49
C VAL A 112 -3.29 3.36 -11.34
N VAL A 113 -3.22 2.87 -10.11
CA VAL A 113 -2.91 1.47 -9.81
C VAL A 113 -4.17 0.63 -10.02
N TYR A 114 -4.16 -0.28 -11.00
CA TYR A 114 -5.30 -1.14 -11.32
C TYR A 114 -5.19 -2.57 -10.80
N GLY A 115 -3.97 -2.99 -10.43
CA GLY A 115 -3.72 -4.30 -9.87
C GLY A 115 -2.51 -4.29 -8.97
N LEU A 116 -2.58 -5.05 -7.88
CA LEU A 116 -1.45 -5.27 -6.99
C LEU A 116 -1.54 -6.70 -6.45
N GLU A 117 -0.52 -7.50 -6.73
CA GLU A 117 -0.43 -8.91 -6.33
C GLU A 117 0.85 -9.12 -5.54
N LYS A 118 0.76 -9.65 -4.32
CA LYS A 118 1.93 -9.98 -3.49
C LYS A 118 2.43 -11.38 -3.87
N LEU A 119 3.71 -11.50 -4.24
CA LEU A 119 4.30 -12.77 -4.69
C LEU A 119 4.93 -13.60 -3.56
N ALA A 120 5.40 -12.96 -2.49
CA ALA A 120 5.94 -13.57 -1.27
C ALA A 120 5.98 -12.51 -0.18
#